data_AF-A0A7S3RJT8-F1
#
_entry.id   AF-A0A7S3RJT8-F1
#
_cell.length_a   1.000
_cell.length_b   1.000
_cell.length_c   1.000
_cell.angle_alpha   90.00
_cell.angle_beta   90.00
_cell.angle_gamma   90.00
#
_symmetry.space_group_name_H-M   'P 1'
#
loop_
_entity.id
_entity.type
_entity.pdbx_description
1 polymer ?
#
loop_
_entity_poly.entity_id
_entity_poly.type
_entity_poly.pdbx_seq_one_letter_code
_entity_poly.pdbx_strand_id
1 'polypeptide(L)'
;GGTSVVSQPPAEPHPLLTPHLERVAPMDDFFKPTKPEYQFEGRREPVEQALMSGREAWWKLAQLLPSVPQASGAAGAHEASLRGEAAFRMIENHEAVLRDVCNPSKTHNIIGIPLKQAELVRVPMEGAYYASQCMREVCRRLIGDKPGTEACKENLDGTPDAAKVWVATCLYLMCRIQAHKDEMPGRAPDYAYNAVFPMRAVLQEVALHAMGMGPQ
;
A
#
# COMPACT_ATOMS: atom_id res chain seq x y z
N GLY A 1 25.65 11.35 -38.69
CA GLY A 1 24.45 11.15 -37.86
C GLY A 1 24.90 10.62 -36.52
N GLY A 2 24.77 11.42 -35.47
CA GLY A 2 25.09 11.03 -34.10
C GLY A 2 24.10 11.72 -33.18
N THR A 3 23.10 10.97 -32.71
CA THR A 3 22.13 11.46 -31.73
C THR A 3 22.72 11.29 -30.34
N SER A 4 23.14 12.40 -29.73
CA SER A 4 23.46 12.47 -28.30
C SER A 4 22.20 12.21 -27.48
N VAL A 5 22.26 11.20 -26.63
CA VAL A 5 21.26 10.96 -25.58
C VAL A 5 21.51 11.99 -24.48
N VAL A 6 20.63 12.99 -24.39
CA VAL A 6 20.63 13.92 -23.25
C VAL A 6 20.16 13.15 -22.03
N SER A 7 21.09 12.86 -21.11
CA SER A 7 20.78 12.32 -19.80
C SER A 7 20.04 13.39 -19.00
N GLN A 8 18.78 13.16 -18.66
CA GLN A 8 18.06 14.04 -17.73
C GLN A 8 18.71 13.97 -16.34
N PRO A 9 18.90 15.11 -15.66
CA PRO A 9 19.34 15.12 -14.28
C PRO A 9 18.31 14.41 -13.39
N PRO A 10 18.74 13.83 -12.25
CA PRO A 10 17.83 13.19 -11.30
C PRO A 10 16.76 14.21 -10.87
N ALA A 11 15.49 13.79 -10.95
CA ALA A 11 14.37 14.62 -10.54
C ALA A 11 14.53 15.05 -9.08
N GLU A 12 14.47 16.35 -8.81
CA GLU A 12 14.49 16.87 -7.45
C GLU A 12 13.29 16.30 -6.65
N PRO A 13 13.48 15.93 -5.37
CA PRO A 13 12.41 15.36 -4.56
C PRO A 13 11.27 16.38 -4.39
N HIS A 14 10.03 15.89 -4.56
CA HIS A 14 8.82 16.72 -4.49
C HIS A 14 8.70 17.46 -3.13
N PRO A 15 8.23 18.71 -3.08
CA PRO A 15 8.17 19.53 -1.85
C PRO A 15 7.34 18.94 -0.69
N LEU A 16 6.45 17.98 -0.98
CA LEU A 16 5.68 17.24 0.04
C LEU A 16 6.44 16.05 0.64
N LEU A 17 7.54 15.62 0.01
CA LEU A 17 8.39 14.53 0.47
C LEU A 17 9.55 15.07 1.35
N THR A 18 10.05 16.27 1.08
CA THR A 18 11.25 16.82 1.72
C THR A 18 11.22 16.92 3.26
N PRO A 19 10.11 17.26 3.95
CA PRO A 19 10.10 17.27 5.42
C PRO A 19 10.04 15.86 6.06
N HIS A 20 9.55 14.85 5.34
CA HIS A 20 9.33 13.50 5.87
C HIS A 20 10.42 12.49 5.47
N LEU A 21 11.18 12.78 4.41
CA LEU A 21 12.29 11.93 3.96
C LEU A 21 13.58 12.10 4.77
N GLU A 22 13.74 13.19 5.51
CA GLU A 22 15.00 13.49 6.21
C GLU A 22 15.21 12.70 7.51
N ARG A 23 14.17 12.06 8.06
CA ARG A 23 14.29 11.16 9.21
C ARG A 23 13.29 10.03 9.11
N VAL A 24 13.73 8.88 8.60
CA VAL A 24 13.05 7.62 8.97
C VAL A 24 13.15 7.55 10.49
N ALA A 25 12.02 7.69 11.18
CA ALA A 25 11.99 7.59 12.62
C ALA A 25 12.60 6.24 13.04
N PRO A 26 13.28 6.16 14.21
CA PRO A 26 13.70 4.87 14.78
C PRO A 26 12.56 3.86 14.69
N MET A 27 12.87 2.58 14.46
CA MET A 27 11.86 1.53 14.24
C MET A 27 10.73 1.57 15.28
N ASP A 28 11.06 1.81 16.55
CA ASP A 28 10.11 1.92 17.65
C ASP A 28 9.16 3.12 17.54
N ASP A 29 9.62 4.23 16.96
CA ASP A 29 8.81 5.43 16.71
C ASP A 29 7.89 5.26 15.50
N PHE A 30 8.32 4.49 14.48
CA PHE A 30 7.54 4.21 13.28
C PHE A 30 6.27 3.38 13.58
N PHE A 31 6.34 2.48 14.55
CA PHE A 31 5.19 1.64 14.97
C PHE A 31 4.42 2.21 16.17
N LYS A 32 4.68 3.45 16.60
CA LYS A 32 3.84 4.07 17.61
C LYS A 32 2.42 4.20 17.06
N PRO A 33 1.39 3.71 17.77
CA PRO A 33 0.01 3.83 17.31
C PRO A 33 -0.30 5.30 17.02
N THR A 34 -0.63 5.60 15.76
CA THR A 34 -0.91 6.99 15.35
C THR A 34 -2.20 7.52 15.93
N LYS A 35 -3.08 6.64 16.46
CA LYS A 35 -4.27 7.01 17.22
C LYS A 35 -4.50 6.06 18.41
N PRO A 36 -4.65 6.58 19.64
CA PRO A 36 -4.85 5.78 20.85
C PRO A 36 -6.25 5.13 20.95
N GLU A 37 -7.16 5.46 20.04
CA GLU A 37 -8.59 5.16 20.11
C GLU A 37 -9.04 3.90 19.34
N TYR A 38 -8.13 3.11 18.78
CA TYR A 38 -8.45 1.84 18.11
C TYR A 38 -8.81 0.72 19.12
N GLN A 39 -9.60 1.02 20.14
CA GLN A 39 -10.10 0.08 21.13
C GLN A 39 -11.38 -0.57 20.62
N PHE A 40 -11.26 -1.78 20.08
CA PHE A 40 -12.40 -2.68 19.94
C PHE A 40 -12.02 -3.99 20.63
N GLU A 41 -12.72 -4.32 21.71
CA GLU A 41 -12.56 -5.54 22.48
C GLU A 41 -13.14 -6.73 21.68
N GLY A 42 -12.29 -7.36 20.89
CA GLY A 42 -12.60 -8.60 20.19
C GLY A 42 -11.31 -9.20 19.65
N ARG A 43 -11.18 -10.53 19.64
CA ARG A 43 -9.99 -11.26 19.20
C ARG A 43 -9.59 -10.87 17.76
N ARG A 44 -8.77 -9.82 17.63
CA ARG A 44 -8.08 -9.38 16.40
C ARG A 44 -6.80 -10.19 16.14
N GLU A 45 -6.66 -11.34 16.79
CA GLU A 45 -5.44 -12.16 16.82
C GLU A 45 -4.80 -12.33 15.43
N PRO A 46 -5.51 -12.71 14.35
CA PRO A 46 -4.86 -12.90 13.06
C PRO A 46 -4.33 -11.60 12.44
N VAL A 47 -5.05 -10.49 12.60
CA VAL A 47 -4.65 -9.17 12.05
C VAL A 47 -3.44 -8.63 12.81
N GLU A 48 -3.49 -8.67 14.15
CA GLU A 48 -2.36 -8.19 14.96
C GLU A 48 -1.14 -9.09 14.77
N GLN A 49 -1.30 -10.42 14.66
CA GLN A 49 -0.20 -11.33 14.32
C GLN A 49 0.39 -11.05 12.93
N ALA A 50 -0.43 -10.70 11.94
CA ALA A 50 0.05 -10.30 10.61
C ALA A 50 0.85 -8.99 10.67
N LEU A 51 0.42 -8.01 11.46
CA LEU A 51 1.16 -6.76 11.66
C LEU A 51 2.49 -7.00 12.38
N MET A 52 2.48 -7.82 13.43
CA MET A 52 3.68 -8.16 14.19
C MET A 52 4.71 -8.91 13.33
N SER A 53 4.28 -9.93 12.60
CA SER A 53 5.18 -10.73 11.73
C SER A 53 5.69 -9.95 10.52
N GLY A 54 4.91 -9.00 10.00
CA GLY A 54 5.30 -8.14 8.87
C GLY A 54 6.13 -6.91 9.25
N ARG A 55 6.36 -6.65 10.55
CA ARG A 55 6.93 -5.40 11.06
C ARG A 55 8.26 -5.04 10.41
N GLU A 56 9.21 -5.98 10.35
CA GLU A 56 10.52 -5.72 9.76
C GLU A 56 10.43 -5.40 8.26
N ALA A 57 9.54 -6.08 7.53
CA ALA A 57 9.35 -5.85 6.10
C ALA A 57 8.75 -4.45 5.83
N TRP A 58 7.76 -4.03 6.63
CA TRP A 58 7.23 -2.66 6.57
C TRP A 58 8.29 -1.61 6.88
N TRP A 59 9.12 -1.84 7.89
CA TRP A 59 10.19 -0.92 8.24
C TRP A 59 11.28 -0.83 7.15
N LYS A 60 11.63 -1.94 6.50
CA LYS A 60 12.54 -1.95 5.35
C LYS A 60 11.97 -1.15 4.18
N LEU A 61 10.68 -1.30 3.87
CA LEU A 61 10.02 -0.48 2.83
C LEU A 61 10.07 1.01 3.18
N ALA A 62 9.83 1.38 4.44
CA ALA A 62 9.94 2.77 4.89
C ALA A 62 11.36 3.34 4.70
N GLN A 63 12.41 2.55 4.96
CA GLN A 63 13.80 2.96 4.72
C GLN A 63 14.14 3.12 3.24
N LEU A 64 13.45 2.40 2.37
CA LEU A 64 13.65 2.50 0.93
C LEU A 64 12.90 3.70 0.35
N LEU A 65 11.86 4.21 0.98
CA LEU A 65 11.03 5.28 0.44
C LEU A 65 11.73 6.63 0.10
N PRO A 66 12.81 7.07 0.78
CA PRO A 66 13.51 8.33 0.46
C PRO A 66 14.08 8.44 -0.95
N SER A 67 14.19 7.33 -1.67
CA SER A 67 14.62 7.34 -3.07
C SER A 67 13.72 6.40 -3.87
N VAL A 68 13.02 6.97 -4.84
CA VAL A 68 12.03 6.30 -5.69
C VAL A 68 12.53 6.37 -7.13
N PRO A 69 13.44 5.46 -7.55
CA PRO A 69 14.01 5.47 -8.90
C PRO A 69 12.99 4.98 -9.93
N GLN A 70 13.44 4.73 -11.16
CA GLN A 70 12.60 4.10 -12.18
C GLN A 70 12.04 2.77 -11.69
N ALA A 71 10.81 2.49 -12.08
CA ALA A 71 10.10 1.27 -11.73
C ALA A 71 9.78 0.48 -13.00
N SER A 72 9.72 -0.84 -12.87
CA SER A 72 9.22 -1.73 -13.90
C SER A 72 7.69 -1.87 -13.83
N GLY A 73 7.09 -2.51 -14.84
CA GLY A 73 5.67 -2.85 -14.86
C GLY A 73 4.74 -1.63 -14.89
N ALA A 74 3.56 -1.77 -14.29
CA ALA A 74 2.54 -0.72 -14.23
C ALA A 74 3.05 0.57 -13.56
N ALA A 75 3.92 0.45 -12.56
CA ALA A 75 4.52 1.60 -11.88
C ALA A 75 5.40 2.44 -12.84
N GLY A 76 6.07 1.81 -13.83
CA GLY A 76 6.96 2.51 -14.76
C GLY A 76 6.27 3.57 -15.63
N ALA A 77 4.94 3.52 -15.76
CA ALA A 77 4.15 4.52 -16.49
C ALA A 77 3.89 5.81 -15.69
N HIS A 78 4.35 5.90 -14.44
CA HIS A 78 4.03 7.01 -13.53
C HIS A 78 5.28 7.71 -12.99
N GLU A 79 5.16 9.03 -12.87
CA GLU A 79 6.15 9.92 -12.25
C GLU A 79 6.59 9.43 -10.87
N ALA A 80 7.90 9.52 -10.60
CA ALA A 80 8.51 9.05 -9.35
C ALA A 80 7.91 9.71 -8.10
N SER A 81 7.59 10.99 -8.18
CA SER A 81 6.96 11.74 -7.08
C SER A 81 5.58 11.19 -6.72
N LEU A 82 4.75 10.88 -7.71
CA LEU A 82 3.40 10.34 -7.51
C LEU A 82 3.45 8.93 -6.93
N ARG A 83 4.39 8.10 -7.40
CA ARG A 83 4.62 6.77 -6.83
C ARG A 83 5.13 6.82 -5.41
N GLY A 84 6.06 7.74 -5.12
CA GLY A 84 6.58 7.95 -3.78
C GLY A 84 5.49 8.37 -2.81
N GLU A 85 4.61 9.29 -3.20
CA GLU A 85 3.44 9.67 -2.39
C GLU A 85 2.49 8.48 -2.18
N ALA A 86 2.20 7.72 -3.23
CA ALA A 86 1.35 6.54 -3.16
C ALA A 86 1.89 5.49 -2.16
N ALA A 87 3.18 5.17 -2.26
CA ALA A 87 3.86 4.25 -1.37
C ALA A 87 3.90 4.79 0.07
N PHE A 88 4.21 6.08 0.24
CA PHE A 88 4.25 6.74 1.55
C PHE A 88 2.93 6.58 2.30
N ARG A 89 1.80 6.92 1.67
CA ARG A 89 0.48 6.84 2.31
C ARG A 89 0.11 5.42 2.74
N MET A 90 0.43 4.44 1.90
CA MET A 90 0.19 3.03 2.24
C MET A 90 1.09 2.58 3.40
N ILE A 91 2.38 2.92 3.39
CA ILE A 91 3.35 2.55 4.43
C ILE A 91 3.00 3.23 5.77
N GLU A 92 2.72 4.53 5.77
CA GLU A 92 2.37 5.30 6.97
C GLU A 92 1.08 4.80 7.63
N ASN A 93 0.09 4.39 6.83
CA ASN A 93 -1.23 4.00 7.31
C ASN A 93 -1.49 2.49 7.26
N HIS A 94 -0.45 1.67 7.03
CA HIS A 94 -0.59 0.24 6.71
C HIS A 94 -1.41 -0.53 7.75
N GLU A 95 -1.26 -0.22 9.04
CA GLU A 95 -2.00 -0.90 10.08
C GLU A 95 -3.51 -0.62 10.01
N ALA A 96 -3.89 0.64 9.82
CA ALA A 96 -5.30 1.02 9.70
C ALA A 96 -5.90 0.45 8.42
N VAL A 97 -5.12 0.44 7.32
CA VAL A 97 -5.55 -0.16 6.05
C VAL A 97 -5.78 -1.66 6.23
N LEU A 98 -4.85 -2.40 6.85
CA LEU A 98 -5.02 -3.83 7.06
C LEU A 98 -6.23 -4.14 7.97
N ARG A 99 -6.40 -3.37 9.06
CA ARG A 99 -7.55 -3.49 9.94
C ARG A 99 -8.86 -3.19 9.21
N ASP A 100 -8.88 -2.27 8.24
CA ASP A 100 -10.08 -1.96 7.44
C ASP A 100 -10.36 -3.05 6.40
N VAL A 101 -9.32 -3.49 5.67
CA VAL A 101 -9.40 -4.62 4.71
C VAL A 101 -9.97 -5.87 5.38
N CYS A 102 -9.55 -6.15 6.61
CA CYS A 102 -9.94 -7.35 7.36
C CYS A 102 -10.99 -7.11 8.45
N ASN A 103 -11.70 -5.97 8.43
CA ASN A 103 -12.68 -5.66 9.48
C ASN A 103 -13.88 -6.62 9.41
N PRO A 104 -14.17 -7.43 10.44
CA PRO A 104 -15.28 -8.37 10.41
C PRO A 104 -16.66 -7.69 10.60
N SER A 105 -16.66 -6.43 11.04
CA SER A 105 -17.91 -5.71 11.32
C SER A 105 -18.66 -5.38 10.02
N LYS A 106 -19.93 -5.79 9.99
CA LYS A 106 -20.85 -5.47 8.88
C LYS A 106 -21.47 -4.07 9.00
N THR A 107 -21.32 -3.43 10.16
CA THR A 107 -22.07 -2.21 10.48
C THR A 107 -21.17 -1.05 10.87
N HIS A 108 -19.96 -1.29 11.38
CA HIS A 108 -19.05 -0.25 11.87
C HIS A 108 -17.65 -0.37 11.27
N ASN A 109 -16.95 0.74 11.11
CA ASN A 109 -15.56 0.77 10.66
C ASN A 109 -14.60 0.56 11.83
N ILE A 110 -13.29 0.67 11.54
CA ILE A 110 -12.21 0.43 12.51
C ILE A 110 -12.16 1.41 13.69
N ILE A 111 -12.85 2.56 13.60
CA ILE A 111 -12.98 3.55 14.69
C ILE A 111 -14.37 3.54 15.34
N GLY A 112 -15.20 2.53 15.04
CA GLY A 112 -16.49 2.35 15.71
C GLY A 112 -17.63 3.23 15.21
N ILE A 113 -17.51 3.85 14.01
CA ILE A 113 -18.63 4.58 13.39
C ILE A 113 -19.27 3.78 12.24
N PRO A 114 -20.54 4.03 11.87
CA PRO A 114 -21.21 3.29 10.81
C PRO A 114 -20.47 3.26 9.47
N LEU A 115 -20.54 2.14 8.76
CA LEU A 115 -19.93 1.99 7.45
C LEU A 115 -20.56 2.92 6.42
N LYS A 116 -19.73 3.68 5.71
CA LYS A 116 -20.16 4.48 4.55
C LYS A 116 -20.18 3.68 3.23
N GLN A 117 -19.39 2.61 3.15
CA GLN A 117 -19.27 1.72 1.98
C GLN A 117 -19.56 0.28 2.41
N ALA A 118 -20.81 0.00 2.74
CA ALA A 118 -21.24 -1.31 3.27
C ALA A 118 -21.27 -2.40 2.20
N GLU A 119 -21.27 -2.02 0.92
CA GLU A 119 -21.24 -2.88 -0.26
C GLU A 119 -19.87 -3.52 -0.52
N LEU A 120 -18.79 -2.98 0.06
CA LEU A 120 -17.45 -3.51 -0.15
C LEU A 120 -17.26 -4.83 0.59
N VAL A 121 -16.84 -5.86 -0.16
CA VAL A 121 -16.52 -7.17 0.40
C VAL A 121 -15.13 -7.14 1.04
N ARG A 122 -15.10 -7.33 2.35
CA ARG A 122 -13.88 -7.35 3.15
C ARG A 122 -13.23 -8.73 3.12
N VAL A 123 -11.93 -8.76 3.32
CA VAL A 123 -11.15 -10.01 3.41
C VAL A 123 -11.43 -10.66 4.78
N PRO A 124 -11.62 -11.98 4.88
CA PRO A 124 -11.70 -12.67 6.17
C PRO A 124 -10.43 -12.45 7.00
N MET A 125 -10.55 -12.37 8.33
CA MET A 125 -9.40 -12.09 9.21
C MET A 125 -8.29 -13.13 9.07
N GLU A 126 -8.64 -14.38 8.75
CA GLU A 126 -7.70 -15.48 8.50
C GLU A 126 -6.78 -15.20 7.30
N GLY A 127 -7.22 -14.34 6.37
CA GLY A 127 -6.43 -13.88 5.24
C GLY A 127 -5.48 -12.71 5.55
N ALA A 128 -5.48 -12.15 6.77
CA ALA A 128 -4.74 -10.93 7.09
C ALA A 128 -3.25 -11.02 6.79
N TYR A 129 -2.64 -12.20 7.00
CA TYR A 129 -1.23 -12.43 6.66
C TYR A 129 -0.96 -12.18 5.18
N TYR A 130 -1.73 -12.82 4.28
CA TYR A 130 -1.59 -12.67 2.84
C TYR A 130 -2.02 -11.28 2.35
N ALA A 131 -3.04 -10.67 2.97
CA ALA A 131 -3.43 -9.29 2.66
C ALA A 131 -2.29 -8.30 2.98
N SER A 132 -1.59 -8.49 4.11
CA SER A 132 -0.43 -7.68 4.48
C SER A 132 0.73 -7.86 3.49
N GLN A 133 1.00 -9.08 3.04
CA GLN A 133 1.99 -9.35 1.98
C GLN A 133 1.62 -8.64 0.67
N CYS A 134 0.35 -8.75 0.24
CA CYS A 134 -0.15 -8.07 -0.95
C CYS A 134 0.09 -6.55 -0.87
N MET A 135 -0.20 -5.91 0.26
CA MET A 135 0.03 -4.48 0.46
C MET A 135 1.52 -4.11 0.39
N ARG A 136 2.40 -4.93 0.97
CA ARG A 136 3.86 -4.71 0.91
C ARG A 136 4.41 -4.83 -0.50
N GLU A 137 3.93 -5.80 -1.27
CA GLU A 137 4.34 -5.97 -2.67
C GLU A 137 3.91 -4.78 -3.53
N VAL A 138 2.70 -4.24 -3.31
CA VAL A 138 2.25 -3.00 -3.96
C VAL A 138 3.20 -1.85 -3.64
N CYS A 139 3.56 -1.65 -2.36
CA CYS A 139 4.53 -0.64 -1.96
C CYS A 139 5.91 -0.85 -2.60
N ARG A 140 6.40 -2.09 -2.66
CA ARG A 140 7.69 -2.43 -3.28
C ARG A 140 7.72 -2.03 -4.75
N ARG A 141 6.67 -2.38 -5.51
CA ARG A 141 6.56 -2.03 -6.94
C ARG A 141 6.43 -0.52 -7.16
N LEU A 142 5.71 0.18 -6.27
CA LEU A 142 5.61 1.64 -6.31
C LEU A 142 6.97 2.31 -6.05
N ILE A 143 7.76 1.83 -5.09
CA ILE A 143 9.11 2.35 -4.81
C ILE A 143 10.03 2.17 -6.02
N GLY A 144 9.88 1.10 -6.79
CA GLY A 144 10.67 0.81 -7.99
C GLY A 144 11.92 -0.01 -7.69
N ASP A 145 12.73 -0.28 -8.71
CA ASP A 145 13.80 -1.28 -8.64
C ASP A 145 15.09 -0.65 -8.10
N LYS A 146 15.58 -1.15 -6.96
CA LYS A 146 16.84 -0.69 -6.37
C LYS A 146 17.45 -1.68 -5.37
N PRO A 147 18.73 -1.51 -5.00
CA PRO A 147 19.33 -2.33 -3.95
C PRO A 147 18.48 -2.32 -2.67
N GLY A 148 18.15 -3.52 -2.20
CA GLY A 148 17.31 -3.74 -1.01
C GLY A 148 15.84 -4.05 -1.28
N THR A 149 15.28 -3.70 -2.46
CA THR A 149 13.87 -4.04 -2.77
C THR A 149 13.66 -5.53 -2.97
N GLU A 150 14.67 -6.25 -3.47
CA GLU A 150 14.63 -7.72 -3.62
C GLU A 150 14.33 -8.44 -2.30
N ALA A 151 14.88 -7.95 -1.18
CA ALA A 151 14.63 -8.52 0.15
C ALA A 151 13.21 -8.27 0.67
N CYS A 152 12.45 -7.40 0.00
CA CYS A 152 11.05 -7.10 0.31
C CYS A 152 10.07 -7.76 -0.67
N LYS A 153 10.57 -8.54 -1.64
CA LYS A 153 9.74 -9.23 -2.63
C LYS A 153 8.92 -10.32 -1.94
N GLU A 154 7.61 -10.26 -2.14
CA GLU A 154 6.68 -11.25 -1.61
C GLU A 154 6.45 -12.37 -2.64
N ASN A 155 6.01 -13.55 -2.19
CA ASN A 155 5.74 -14.69 -3.07
C ASN A 155 4.29 -14.68 -3.57
N LEU A 156 4.09 -14.22 -4.81
CA LEU A 156 2.78 -14.20 -5.47
C LEU A 156 2.36 -15.58 -5.98
N ASP A 157 3.33 -16.45 -6.32
CA ASP A 157 3.11 -17.82 -6.80
C ASP A 157 2.86 -18.80 -5.64
N GLY A 158 2.21 -18.31 -4.59
CA GLY A 158 1.90 -19.07 -3.39
C GLY A 158 0.77 -20.09 -3.60
N THR A 159 0.02 -20.37 -2.55
CA THR A 159 -1.12 -21.28 -2.65
C THR A 159 -2.29 -20.61 -3.39
N PRO A 160 -3.21 -21.39 -3.99
CA PRO A 160 -4.43 -20.83 -4.59
C PRO A 160 -5.27 -20.00 -3.61
N ASP A 161 -5.22 -20.31 -2.31
CA ASP A 161 -5.91 -19.54 -1.29
C ASP A 161 -5.22 -18.21 -0.98
N ALA A 162 -3.89 -18.17 -1.00
CA ALA A 162 -3.15 -16.90 -0.95
C ALA A 162 -3.53 -16.03 -2.15
N ALA A 163 -3.53 -16.58 -3.37
CA ALA A 163 -3.91 -15.85 -4.59
C ALA A 163 -5.30 -15.21 -4.49
N LYS A 164 -6.31 -15.93 -3.97
CA LYS A 164 -7.66 -15.39 -3.74
C LYS A 164 -7.65 -14.20 -2.79
N VAL A 165 -6.88 -14.27 -1.70
CA VAL A 165 -6.77 -13.18 -0.72
C VAL A 165 -6.11 -11.95 -1.34
N TRP A 166 -5.07 -12.15 -2.16
CA TRP A 166 -4.40 -11.05 -2.86
C TRP A 166 -5.36 -10.34 -3.82
N VAL A 167 -6.10 -11.09 -4.64
CA VAL A 167 -7.11 -10.52 -5.54
C VAL A 167 -8.19 -9.77 -4.76
N ALA A 168 -8.73 -10.37 -3.69
CA ALA A 168 -9.74 -9.72 -2.85
C ALA A 168 -9.22 -8.44 -2.20
N THR A 169 -7.97 -8.44 -1.73
CA THR A 169 -7.30 -7.26 -1.15
C THR A 169 -7.16 -6.15 -2.19
N CYS A 170 -6.68 -6.47 -3.39
CA CYS A 170 -6.54 -5.50 -4.47
C CYS A 170 -7.88 -4.89 -4.88
N LEU A 171 -8.91 -5.72 -5.09
CA LEU A 171 -10.24 -5.25 -5.47
C LEU A 171 -10.85 -4.36 -4.38
N TYR A 172 -10.76 -4.78 -3.12
CA TYR A 172 -11.21 -3.96 -2.00
C TYR A 172 -10.53 -2.59 -2.02
N LEU A 173 -9.20 -2.54 -2.09
CA LEU A 173 -8.45 -1.28 -2.07
C LEU A 173 -8.73 -0.40 -3.29
N MET A 174 -8.84 -0.97 -4.49
CA MET A 174 -9.17 -0.22 -5.70
C MET A 174 -10.51 0.52 -5.58
N CYS A 175 -11.52 -0.11 -4.98
CA CYS A 175 -12.84 0.49 -4.74
C CYS A 175 -12.88 1.39 -3.49
N ARG A 176 -12.04 1.11 -2.50
CA ARG A 176 -12.00 1.80 -1.19
C ARG A 176 -11.26 3.14 -1.25
N ILE A 177 -10.25 3.23 -2.11
CA ILE A 177 -9.43 4.41 -2.31
C ILE A 177 -10.23 5.48 -3.06
N GLN A 178 -10.22 6.69 -2.52
CA GLN A 178 -10.90 7.86 -3.05
C GLN A 178 -9.87 8.84 -3.66
N ALA A 179 -9.95 9.02 -4.96
CA ALA A 179 -9.24 10.02 -5.77
C ALA A 179 -9.86 11.42 -5.64
N HIS A 180 -11.19 11.50 -5.50
CA HIS A 180 -11.91 12.79 -5.53
C HIS A 180 -12.97 12.88 -4.43
N LYS A 181 -13.21 14.10 -3.93
CA LYS A 181 -14.23 14.38 -2.91
C LYS A 181 -15.66 14.01 -3.34
N ASP A 182 -15.90 13.93 -4.65
CA ASP A 182 -17.21 13.58 -5.21
C ASP A 182 -17.43 12.06 -5.29
N GLU A 183 -16.37 11.23 -5.20
CA GLU A 183 -16.51 9.77 -5.12
C GLU A 183 -17.17 9.34 -3.78
N MET A 184 -17.09 10.18 -2.74
CA MET A 184 -17.84 10.04 -1.49
C MET A 184 -17.99 11.40 -0.80
N PRO A 185 -19.11 12.10 -1.03
CA PRO A 185 -19.39 13.37 -0.38
C PRO A 185 -19.28 13.28 1.15
N GLY A 186 -18.56 14.23 1.76
CA GLY A 186 -18.34 14.26 3.21
C GLY A 186 -17.18 13.38 3.69
N ARG A 187 -16.25 13.00 2.81
CA ARG A 187 -14.96 12.40 3.17
C ARG A 187 -13.84 13.09 2.38
N ALA A 188 -12.71 13.36 3.05
CA ALA A 188 -11.52 13.91 2.38
C ALA A 188 -10.90 12.86 1.43
N PRO A 189 -10.37 13.26 0.26
CA PRO A 189 -9.61 12.36 -0.61
C PRO A 189 -8.44 11.72 0.12
N ASP A 190 -8.09 10.49 -0.27
CA ASP A 190 -7.00 9.74 0.36
C ASP A 190 -5.60 10.19 -0.14
N TYR A 191 -5.56 10.91 -1.27
CA TYR A 191 -4.35 11.32 -1.98
C TYR A 191 -4.48 12.75 -2.53
N ALA A 192 -3.36 13.42 -2.85
CA ALA A 192 -3.38 14.48 -3.86
C ALA A 192 -3.82 13.86 -5.20
N TYR A 193 -4.66 14.55 -5.96
CA TYR A 193 -5.48 14.01 -7.06
C TYR A 193 -4.79 12.96 -7.98
N ASN A 194 -3.49 13.13 -8.27
CA ASN A 194 -2.75 12.26 -9.20
C ASN A 194 -2.07 11.04 -8.56
N ALA A 195 -1.84 10.99 -7.25
CA ALA A 195 -1.12 9.87 -6.62
C ALA A 195 -1.98 8.59 -6.48
N VAL A 196 -3.29 8.69 -6.69
CA VAL A 196 -4.20 7.54 -6.76
C VAL A 196 -3.98 6.65 -7.99
N PHE A 197 -3.55 7.23 -9.11
CA PHE A 197 -3.37 6.50 -10.37
C PHE A 197 -2.30 5.41 -10.29
N PRO A 198 -1.06 5.71 -9.85
CA PRO A 198 -0.05 4.65 -9.68
C PRO A 198 -0.50 3.58 -8.68
N MET A 199 -1.18 3.96 -7.59
CA MET A 199 -1.71 3.00 -6.62
C MET A 199 -2.71 2.03 -7.27
N ARG A 200 -3.73 2.54 -7.97
CA ARG A 200 -4.73 1.71 -8.65
C ARG A 200 -4.12 0.85 -9.76
N ALA A 201 -3.16 1.38 -10.53
CA ALA A 201 -2.47 0.65 -11.59
C ALA A 201 -1.67 -0.55 -11.04
N VAL A 202 -0.90 -0.34 -9.96
CA VAL A 202 -0.12 -1.42 -9.33
C VAL A 202 -1.03 -2.45 -8.63
N LEU A 203 -2.11 -2.01 -7.97
CA LEU A 203 -3.10 -2.94 -7.40
C LEU A 203 -3.69 -3.86 -8.48
N GLN A 204 -4.02 -3.31 -9.65
CA GLN A 204 -4.53 -4.09 -10.78
C GLN A 204 -3.48 -5.07 -11.30
N GLU A 205 -2.24 -4.64 -11.48
CA GLU A 205 -1.14 -5.52 -11.91
C GLU A 205 -0.89 -6.68 -10.94
N VAL A 206 -0.88 -6.40 -9.63
CA VAL A 206 -0.71 -7.42 -8.59
C VAL A 206 -1.87 -8.42 -8.60
N ALA A 207 -3.11 -7.94 -8.78
CA ALA A 207 -4.28 -8.81 -8.89
C ALA A 207 -4.19 -9.73 -10.13
N LEU A 208 -3.79 -9.19 -11.29
CA LEU A 208 -3.60 -9.96 -12.51
C LEU A 208 -2.51 -11.02 -12.35
N HIS A 209 -1.38 -10.67 -11.73
CA HIS A 209 -0.31 -11.62 -11.43
C HIS A 209 -0.82 -12.74 -10.52
N ALA A 210 -1.51 -12.43 -9.43
CA ALA A 210 -2.07 -13.43 -8.51
C ALA A 210 -3.08 -14.37 -9.21
N MET A 211 -3.75 -13.92 -10.27
CA MET A 211 -4.62 -14.76 -11.12
C MET A 211 -3.86 -15.60 -12.15
N GLY A 212 -2.53 -15.50 -12.23
CA GLY A 212 -1.72 -16.13 -13.28
C GLY A 212 -1.82 -15.45 -14.65
N MET A 213 -2.29 -14.19 -14.68
CA MET A 213 -2.55 -13.40 -15.89
C MET A 213 -1.59 -12.22 -16.07
N GLY A 214 -0.60 -12.06 -15.20
CA GLY A 214 0.41 -11.00 -15.27
C GLY A 214 1.58 -11.35 -16.18
N PRO A 215 2.37 -10.35 -16.64
CA PRO A 215 3.67 -10.61 -17.24
C PRO A 215 4.57 -11.33 -16.22
N GLN A 216 5.19 -12.43 -16.63
CA GLN A 216 6.18 -13.17 -15.82
C GLN A 216 7.53 -12.44 -15.76
#